data_AF-A0A067LS13-F1
#
_entry.id   AF-A0A067LS13-F1
#
_cell.length_a   1.000
_cell.length_b   1.000
_cell.length_c   1.000
_cell.angle_alpha   90.00
_cell.angle_beta   90.00
_cell.angle_gamma   90.00
#
_symmetry.space_group_name_H-M   'P 1'
#
loop_
_entity.id
_entity.type
_entity.pdbx_description
1 polymer ?
#
loop_
_entity_poly.entity_id
_entity_poly.type
_entity_poly.pdbx_seq_one_letter_code
_entity_poly.pdbx_strand_id
1 'polypeptide(L)'
;MAAAPQRRNVRQGDGYLPVLTHQITNNANHIAQVIKFTGGWERWMQIEFARNITNEYHKAVTCEQRIWGGGDRIDLWAESYGDEGVPHAGIELKCRTAKEVGLTFANRFHEDIKQIAKRPAVDNRPCVLYAIALTTVYEDCTTEYVNVIDPATHQPIRINYEEVVQGLYILYAIVTHGA
;
A
#
# COMPACT_ATOMS: atom_id res chain seq x y z
N MET A 1 -0.74 -41.72 -2.42
CA MET A 1 -0.23 -40.55 -3.16
C MET A 1 -1.26 -39.44 -3.00
N ALA A 2 -0.98 -38.44 -2.16
CA ALA A 2 -1.86 -37.29 -2.05
C ALA A 2 -1.71 -36.45 -3.34
N ALA A 3 -2.82 -36.11 -3.98
CA ALA A 3 -2.83 -35.23 -5.13
C ALA A 3 -2.24 -33.88 -4.71
N ALA A 4 -1.30 -33.37 -5.51
CA ALA A 4 -0.74 -32.04 -5.29
C ALA A 4 -1.88 -31.01 -5.30
N PRO A 5 -1.91 -30.06 -4.36
CA PRO A 5 -2.93 -29.02 -4.34
C PRO A 5 -2.87 -28.26 -5.68
N GLN A 6 -4.01 -28.17 -6.35
CA GLN A 6 -4.15 -27.39 -7.59
C GLN A 6 -3.69 -25.96 -7.30
N ARG A 7 -2.64 -25.52 -8.00
CA ARG A 7 -2.16 -24.13 -7.97
C ARG A 7 -3.34 -23.24 -8.36
N ARG A 8 -3.89 -22.50 -7.39
CA ARG A 8 -4.78 -21.38 -7.68
C ARG A 8 -3.91 -20.34 -8.40
N ASN A 9 -4.17 -20.14 -9.68
CA ASN A 9 -3.70 -18.96 -10.38
C ASN A 9 -4.12 -17.75 -9.53
N VAL A 10 -3.14 -17.03 -8.97
CA VAL A 10 -3.35 -15.74 -8.33
C VAL A 10 -3.95 -14.86 -9.41
N ARG A 11 -5.27 -14.68 -9.39
CA ARG A 11 -5.92 -13.74 -10.29
C ARG A 11 -5.34 -12.37 -9.94
N GLN A 12 -5.15 -11.51 -10.94
CA GLN A 12 -4.85 -10.08 -10.79
C GLN A 12 -5.81 -9.30 -9.85
N GLY A 13 -6.82 -9.95 -9.25
CA GLY A 13 -7.74 -9.40 -8.27
C GLY A 13 -7.47 -9.77 -6.79
N ASP A 14 -6.56 -10.71 -6.50
CA ASP A 14 -6.26 -11.16 -5.11
C ASP A 14 -4.96 -10.49 -4.58
N GLY A 15 -4.84 -9.16 -4.79
CA GLY A 15 -3.68 -8.38 -4.38
C GLY A 15 -3.52 -8.24 -2.86
N TYR A 16 -2.57 -7.42 -2.43
CA TYR A 16 -2.35 -7.11 -1.01
C TYR A 16 -3.47 -6.24 -0.42
N LEU A 17 -4.26 -5.59 -1.28
CA LEU A 17 -5.26 -4.60 -0.90
C LEU A 17 -6.39 -5.18 -0.04
N PRO A 18 -7.06 -6.31 -0.36
CA PRO A 18 -8.07 -6.89 0.53
C PRO A 18 -7.54 -7.25 1.92
N VAL A 19 -6.30 -7.72 2.01
CA VAL A 19 -5.64 -8.03 3.29
C VAL A 19 -5.42 -6.76 4.10
N LEU A 20 -4.93 -5.70 3.45
CA LEU A 20 -4.74 -4.39 4.07
C LEU A 20 -6.06 -3.77 4.52
N THR A 21 -7.07 -3.76 3.65
CA THR A 21 -8.41 -3.25 3.96
C THR A 21 -8.98 -4.00 5.17
N HIS A 22 -8.90 -5.34 5.19
CA HIS A 22 -9.36 -6.13 6.33
C HIS A 22 -8.64 -5.78 7.64
N GLN A 23 -7.31 -5.60 7.60
CA GLN A 23 -6.54 -5.20 8.78
C GLN A 23 -6.90 -3.79 9.26
N ILE A 24 -7.15 -2.84 8.35
CA ILE A 24 -7.60 -1.49 8.68
C ILE A 24 -8.98 -1.55 9.32
N THR A 25 -9.91 -2.34 8.75
CA THR A 25 -11.24 -2.55 9.33
C THR A 25 -11.17 -3.10 10.75
N ASN A 26 -10.35 -4.14 10.98
CA ASN A 26 -10.21 -4.75 12.30
C ASN A 26 -9.60 -3.79 13.34
N ASN A 27 -8.78 -2.84 12.89
CA ASN A 27 -8.14 -1.84 13.74
C ASN A 27 -8.88 -0.49 13.79
N ALA A 28 -10.05 -0.39 13.15
CA ALA A 28 -10.85 0.83 13.03
C ALA A 28 -11.01 1.62 14.34
N ASN A 29 -11.42 0.93 15.41
CA ASN A 29 -11.64 1.55 16.72
C ASN A 29 -10.36 2.09 17.31
N HIS A 30 -9.24 1.39 17.11
CA HIS A 30 -7.94 1.84 17.59
C HIS A 30 -7.44 3.03 16.76
N ILE A 31 -7.59 2.98 15.43
CA ILE A 31 -7.28 4.09 14.51
C ILE A 31 -8.02 5.36 14.94
N ALA A 32 -9.34 5.27 15.18
CA ALA A 32 -10.14 6.39 15.65
C ALA A 32 -9.65 6.96 16.99
N GLN A 33 -9.06 6.14 17.86
CA GLN A 33 -8.46 6.59 19.11
C GLN A 33 -7.10 7.25 18.91
N VAL A 34 -6.27 6.78 17.97
CA VAL A 34 -4.90 7.27 17.79
C VAL A 34 -4.76 8.41 16.80
N ILE A 35 -5.68 8.55 15.84
CA ILE A 35 -5.63 9.58 14.79
C ILE A 35 -5.68 11.01 15.36
N LYS A 36 -6.27 11.18 16.55
CA LYS A 36 -6.31 12.46 17.28
C LYS A 36 -4.94 12.88 17.83
N PHE A 37 -3.99 11.97 17.96
CA PHE A 37 -2.65 12.28 18.44
C PHE A 37 -1.77 12.75 17.27
N THR A 38 -1.12 13.89 17.46
CA THR A 38 -0.24 14.45 16.42
C THR A 38 1.08 13.68 16.38
N GLY A 39 1.39 13.09 15.23
CA GLY A 39 2.66 12.41 14.96
C GLY A 39 2.67 10.97 15.46
N GLY A 40 3.19 10.06 14.61
CA GLY A 40 3.47 8.68 15.01
C GLY A 40 2.36 7.66 14.76
N TRP A 41 1.15 8.05 14.37
CA TRP A 41 0.11 7.05 14.02
C TRP A 41 0.38 6.37 12.66
N GLU A 42 1.03 7.07 11.72
CA GLU A 42 1.61 6.45 10.51
C GLU A 42 2.58 5.33 10.90
N ARG A 43 3.53 5.64 11.80
CA ARG A 43 4.51 4.68 12.29
C ARG A 43 3.85 3.53 13.06
N TRP A 44 2.83 3.82 13.85
CA TRP A 44 2.05 2.78 14.54
C TRP A 44 1.35 1.86 13.55
N MET A 45 0.71 2.39 12.51
CA MET A 45 0.08 1.60 11.46
C MET A 45 1.09 0.74 10.69
N GLN A 46 2.28 1.27 10.39
CA GLN A 46 3.36 0.47 9.80
C GLN A 46 3.71 -0.73 10.69
N ILE A 47 3.84 -0.52 12.01
CA ILE A 47 4.13 -1.60 12.95
C ILE A 47 2.98 -2.61 13.01
N GLU A 48 1.73 -2.14 13.08
CA GLU A 48 0.57 -3.03 13.10
C GLU A 48 0.45 -3.85 11.81
N PHE A 49 0.70 -3.26 10.64
CA PHE A 49 0.73 -4.00 9.38
C PHE A 49 1.87 -5.02 9.34
N ALA A 50 3.08 -4.64 9.74
CA ALA A 50 4.20 -5.59 9.76
C ALA A 50 3.97 -6.78 10.71
N ARG A 51 3.24 -6.57 11.81
CA ARG A 51 2.93 -7.62 12.79
C ARG A 51 1.78 -8.53 12.35
N ASN A 52 0.74 -7.96 11.72
CA ASN A 52 -0.53 -8.66 11.51
C ASN A 52 -0.76 -9.10 10.07
N ILE A 53 0.03 -8.63 9.10
CA ILE A 53 -0.02 -9.16 7.75
C ILE A 53 0.84 -10.42 7.70
N THR A 54 0.27 -11.50 8.20
CA THR A 54 0.71 -12.85 7.89
C THR A 54 -0.19 -13.33 6.76
N ASN A 55 0.33 -13.35 5.53
CA ASN A 55 -0.35 -14.06 4.46
C ASN A 55 0.47 -15.29 4.09
N GLU A 56 -0.21 -16.30 3.57
CA GLU A 56 0.36 -17.55 3.08
C GLU A 56 1.31 -17.37 1.87
N TYR A 57 1.51 -16.13 1.43
CA TYR A 57 2.22 -15.78 0.20
C TYR A 57 3.56 -15.06 0.44
N HIS A 58 3.82 -14.54 1.64
CA HIS A 58 5.01 -13.72 1.92
C HIS A 58 5.71 -14.16 3.20
N LYS A 59 7.04 -14.21 3.12
CA LYS A 59 7.94 -14.72 4.15
C LYS A 59 8.05 -13.81 5.35
N ALA A 60 8.05 -12.50 5.11
CA ALA A 60 8.16 -11.48 6.12
C ALA A 60 7.64 -10.15 5.56
N VAL A 61 7.08 -9.33 6.45
CA VAL A 61 6.79 -7.91 6.21
C VAL A 61 7.74 -7.09 7.07
N THR A 62 8.60 -6.29 6.44
CA THR A 62 9.55 -5.42 7.13
C THR A 62 9.15 -3.96 7.00
N CYS A 63 9.31 -3.19 8.07
CA CYS A 63 9.12 -1.74 8.02
C CYS A 63 10.39 -1.03 7.53
N GLU A 64 10.24 0.12 6.88
CA GLU A 64 11.35 1.05 6.56
C GLU A 64 12.47 0.36 5.78
N GLN A 65 12.09 -0.56 4.91
CA GLN A 65 13.04 -1.40 4.21
C GLN A 65 13.75 -0.56 3.17
N ARG A 66 15.09 -0.56 3.23
CA ARG A 66 15.89 -0.11 2.10
C ARG A 66 15.66 -1.07 0.95
N ILE A 67 15.21 -0.52 -0.16
CA ILE A 67 15.03 -1.27 -1.39
C ILE A 67 15.74 -0.55 -2.54
N TRP A 68 15.91 -1.24 -3.67
CA TRP A 68 16.60 -0.73 -4.87
C TRP A 68 18.10 -0.44 -4.71
N GLY A 69 18.79 -1.08 -3.75
CA GLY A 69 20.25 -0.93 -3.56
C GLY A 69 20.72 0.49 -3.20
N GLY A 70 19.79 1.40 -2.88
CA GLY A 70 20.05 2.82 -2.62
C GLY A 70 19.76 3.26 -1.18
N GLY A 71 19.63 4.58 -0.99
CA GLY A 71 19.30 5.21 0.29
C GLY A 71 17.79 5.28 0.59
N ASP A 72 16.97 5.05 -0.43
CA ASP A 72 15.51 5.18 -0.35
C ASP A 72 14.88 4.00 0.40
N ARG A 73 13.75 4.29 1.04
CA ARG A 73 13.00 3.34 1.86
C ARG A 73 11.57 3.26 1.38
N ILE A 74 10.97 2.10 1.63
CA ILE A 74 9.53 1.91 1.56
C ILE A 74 9.01 1.62 2.96
N ASP A 75 7.83 2.15 3.27
CA ASP A 75 7.25 2.00 4.60
C ASP A 75 7.05 0.55 4.98
N LEU A 76 6.56 -0.29 4.06
CA LEU A 76 6.42 -1.73 4.24
C LEU A 76 6.89 -2.50 3.01
N TRP A 77 7.65 -3.56 3.26
CA TRP A 77 8.10 -4.48 2.23
C TRP A 77 7.71 -5.91 2.58
N ALA A 78 6.91 -6.53 1.73
CA ALA A 78 6.51 -7.92 1.82
C ALA A 78 7.35 -8.76 0.86
N GLU A 79 8.23 -9.59 1.40
CA GLU A 79 9.07 -10.46 0.59
C GLU A 79 8.28 -11.72 0.19
N SER A 80 8.07 -11.93 -1.12
CA SER A 80 7.54 -13.19 -1.65
C SER A 80 8.46 -14.35 -1.30
N TYR A 81 7.90 -15.55 -1.10
CA TYR A 81 8.69 -16.78 -0.93
C TYR A 81 9.51 -17.17 -2.17
N GLY A 82 9.32 -16.48 -3.30
CA GLY A 82 10.00 -16.78 -4.56
C GLY A 82 9.34 -17.88 -5.38
N ASP A 83 8.14 -18.32 -4.97
CA ASP A 83 7.32 -19.22 -5.78
C ASP A 83 6.85 -18.50 -7.05
N GLU A 84 7.01 -19.18 -8.20
CA GLU A 84 6.62 -18.69 -9.52
C GLU A 84 5.17 -18.19 -9.51
N GLY A 85 4.99 -16.86 -9.51
CA GLY A 85 3.69 -16.21 -9.67
C GLY A 85 3.30 -15.20 -8.59
N VAL A 86 4.01 -15.11 -7.46
CA VAL A 86 3.74 -14.07 -6.44
C VAL A 86 4.81 -12.98 -6.50
N PRO A 87 4.49 -11.77 -7.00
CA PRO A 87 5.43 -10.65 -7.01
C PRO A 87 5.72 -10.18 -5.57
N HIS A 88 6.88 -9.56 -5.37
CA HIS A 88 7.11 -8.82 -4.13
C HIS A 88 6.11 -7.67 -4.00
N ALA A 89 5.73 -7.30 -2.78
CA ALA A 89 4.84 -6.16 -2.56
C ALA A 89 5.50 -5.09 -1.71
N GLY A 90 5.37 -3.84 -2.15
CA GLY A 90 5.82 -2.67 -1.40
C GLY A 90 4.64 -1.74 -1.14
N ILE A 91 4.58 -1.15 0.05
CA ILE A 91 3.53 -0.19 0.42
C ILE A 91 4.19 1.08 0.92
N GLU A 92 3.90 2.21 0.29
CA GLU A 92 4.05 3.52 0.91
C GLU A 92 2.74 3.90 1.60
N LEU A 93 2.82 4.20 2.88
CA LEU A 93 1.69 4.51 3.74
C LEU A 93 1.68 5.99 4.08
N LYS A 94 0.53 6.63 3.92
CA LYS A 94 0.32 8.02 4.28
C LYS A 94 -0.88 8.15 5.19
N CYS A 95 -0.69 8.84 6.29
CA CYS A 95 -1.67 8.90 7.37
C CYS A 95 -1.95 10.37 7.67
N ARG A 96 -3.17 10.84 7.37
CA ARG A 96 -3.52 12.25 7.57
C ARG A 96 -3.40 12.64 9.04
N THR A 97 -2.67 13.70 9.30
CA THR A 97 -2.53 14.28 10.63
C THR A 97 -3.53 15.42 10.83
N ALA A 98 -3.90 15.68 12.08
CA ALA A 98 -4.79 16.81 12.42
C ALA A 98 -4.24 18.20 12.01
N LYS A 99 -2.94 18.30 11.70
CA LYS A 99 -2.29 19.54 11.26
C LYS A 99 -2.39 19.76 9.75
N GLU A 100 -2.74 18.73 8.98
CA GLU A 100 -2.85 18.82 7.54
C GLU A 100 -4.22 19.38 7.15
N VAL A 101 -4.19 20.44 6.34
CA VAL A 101 -5.38 21.16 5.87
C VAL A 101 -5.36 21.27 4.34
N GLY A 102 -6.55 21.11 3.74
CA GLY A 102 -6.78 21.22 2.30
C GLY A 102 -5.93 20.25 1.47
N LEU A 103 -5.46 20.73 0.31
CA LEU A 103 -4.72 19.94 -0.68
C LEU A 103 -3.34 19.46 -0.21
N THR A 104 -2.87 19.85 0.98
CA THR A 104 -1.54 19.47 1.49
C THR A 104 -1.39 17.96 1.62
N PHE A 105 -2.42 17.28 2.15
CA PHE A 105 -2.40 15.83 2.32
C PHE A 105 -2.44 15.12 0.96
N ALA A 106 -3.37 15.50 0.08
CA ALA A 106 -3.49 14.95 -1.27
C ALA A 106 -2.19 15.14 -2.08
N ASN A 107 -1.56 16.32 -1.99
CA ASN A 107 -0.29 16.59 -2.67
C ASN A 107 0.83 15.66 -2.17
N ARG A 108 0.96 15.45 -0.86
CA ARG A 108 1.95 14.51 -0.30
C ARG A 108 1.69 13.09 -0.78
N PHE A 109 0.43 12.66 -0.76
CA PHE A 109 0.06 11.35 -1.26
C PHE A 109 0.36 11.19 -2.76
N HIS A 110 0.10 12.22 -3.56
CA HIS A 110 0.49 12.24 -4.98
C HIS A 110 2.01 12.15 -5.16
N GLU A 111 2.81 12.77 -4.29
CA GLU A 111 4.27 12.63 -4.34
C GLU A 111 4.72 11.21 -4.00
N ASP A 112 4.06 10.50 -3.08
CA ASP A 112 4.35 9.09 -2.82
C ASP A 112 4.03 8.21 -4.04
N ILE A 113 2.91 8.46 -4.72
CA ILE A 113 2.54 7.78 -5.97
C ILE A 113 3.59 8.04 -7.07
N LYS A 114 3.98 9.30 -7.26
CA LYS A 114 5.03 9.68 -8.22
C LYS A 114 6.34 8.99 -7.91
N GLN A 115 6.69 8.85 -6.64
CA GLN A 115 7.90 8.15 -6.22
C GLN A 115 7.81 6.68 -6.61
N ILE A 116 6.77 5.93 -6.19
CA ILE A 116 6.68 4.50 -6.51
C ILE A 116 6.57 4.21 -8.01
N ALA A 117 5.97 5.12 -8.79
CA ALA A 117 5.85 4.99 -10.23
C ALA A 117 7.19 5.12 -10.98
N LYS A 118 8.10 5.97 -10.47
CA LYS A 118 9.43 6.19 -11.07
C LYS A 118 10.43 5.10 -10.73
N ARG A 119 10.14 4.25 -9.76
CA ARG A 119 11.11 3.30 -9.20
C ARG A 119 11.11 2.00 -10.00
N PRO A 120 12.28 1.43 -10.34
CA PRO A 120 12.35 0.20 -11.14
C PRO A 120 11.91 -1.04 -10.34
N ALA A 121 11.72 -2.17 -11.03
CA ALA A 121 11.57 -3.47 -10.40
C ALA A 121 12.75 -3.76 -9.44
N VAL A 122 12.47 -4.31 -8.25
CA VAL A 122 13.50 -4.61 -7.24
C VAL A 122 14.34 -5.80 -7.70
N ASP A 123 15.64 -5.61 -7.92
CA ASP A 123 16.57 -6.65 -8.38
C ASP A 123 16.09 -7.40 -9.64
N ASN A 124 15.40 -6.70 -10.56
CA ASN A 124 14.75 -7.29 -11.75
C ASN A 124 13.66 -8.35 -11.44
N ARG A 125 13.15 -8.38 -10.20
CA ARG A 125 12.02 -9.24 -9.82
C ARG A 125 10.71 -8.47 -9.96
N PRO A 126 9.64 -9.10 -10.49
CA PRO A 126 8.32 -8.49 -10.55
C PRO A 126 7.89 -8.01 -9.16
N CYS A 127 7.38 -6.78 -9.09
CA CYS A 127 6.84 -6.22 -7.86
C CYS A 127 5.57 -5.42 -8.10
N VAL A 128 4.71 -5.40 -7.09
CA VAL A 128 3.52 -4.54 -7.04
C VAL A 128 3.73 -3.53 -5.93
N LEU A 129 3.67 -2.25 -6.27
CA LEU A 129 3.81 -1.16 -5.33
C LEU A 129 2.45 -0.50 -5.11
N TYR A 130 2.11 -0.31 -3.84
CA TYR A 130 0.90 0.35 -3.40
C TYR A 130 1.29 1.68 -2.77
N ALA A 131 0.58 2.74 -3.14
CA ALA A 131 0.51 3.93 -2.30
C ALA A 131 -0.84 3.88 -1.59
N ILE A 132 -0.85 3.94 -0.27
CA ILE A 132 -2.06 3.86 0.55
C ILE A 132 -2.13 5.07 1.46
N ALA A 133 -3.27 5.75 1.45
CA ALA A 133 -3.55 6.88 2.32
C ALA A 133 -4.74 6.57 3.24
N LEU A 134 -4.66 6.99 4.50
CA LEU A 134 -5.74 6.91 5.48
C LEU A 134 -6.16 8.31 5.91
N THR A 135 -7.45 8.61 5.82
CA THR A 135 -8.01 9.92 6.18
C THR A 135 -9.43 9.80 6.70
N THR A 136 -9.84 10.73 7.55
CA THR A 136 -11.24 10.87 7.99
C THR A 136 -11.95 12.04 7.31
N VAL A 137 -11.35 12.61 6.26
CA VAL A 137 -11.85 13.80 5.58
C VAL A 137 -12.16 13.42 4.14
N TYR A 138 -13.45 13.46 3.79
CA TYR A 138 -13.94 13.03 2.49
C TYR A 138 -13.36 13.87 1.34
N GLU A 139 -13.11 15.15 1.57
CA GLU A 139 -12.58 16.07 0.56
C GLU A 139 -11.22 15.61 0.00
N ASP A 140 -10.43 14.87 0.77
CA ASP A 140 -9.17 14.29 0.29
C ASP A 140 -9.40 13.24 -0.80
N CYS A 141 -10.57 12.60 -0.83
CA CYS A 141 -10.90 11.53 -1.78
C CYS A 141 -11.30 12.06 -3.16
N THR A 142 -11.46 13.38 -3.31
CA THR A 142 -11.94 14.01 -4.55
C THR A 142 -10.89 14.09 -5.66
N THR A 143 -9.64 13.72 -5.37
CA THR A 143 -8.57 13.59 -6.37
C THR A 143 -8.61 12.22 -7.03
N GLU A 144 -8.98 12.17 -8.31
CA GLU A 144 -9.19 10.89 -9.01
C GLU A 144 -7.96 10.35 -9.75
N TYR A 145 -7.01 11.22 -10.14
CA TYR A 145 -5.86 10.83 -10.95
C TYR A 145 -4.59 11.58 -10.57
N VAL A 146 -3.47 10.91 -10.76
CA VAL A 146 -2.14 11.55 -10.75
C VAL A 146 -1.69 11.77 -12.19
N ASN A 147 -1.06 12.92 -12.47
CA ASN A 147 -0.41 13.21 -13.75
C ASN A 147 0.89 12.40 -13.92
N VAL A 148 0.81 11.08 -13.76
CA VAL A 148 1.88 10.10 -13.97
C VAL A 148 1.30 8.88 -14.66
N ILE A 149 2.06 8.33 -15.59
CA ILE A 149 1.72 7.13 -16.35
C ILE A 149 2.28 5.90 -15.64
N ASP A 150 1.45 4.87 -15.49
CA ASP A 150 1.86 3.56 -15.03
C ASP A 150 2.77 2.90 -16.09
N PRO A 151 4.00 2.50 -15.74
CA PRO A 151 4.93 1.91 -16.69
C PRO A 151 4.44 0.57 -17.28
N ALA A 152 3.60 -0.19 -16.58
CA ALA A 152 3.09 -1.46 -17.09
C ALA A 152 1.93 -1.24 -18.08
N THR A 153 0.95 -0.42 -17.72
CA THR A 153 -0.30 -0.28 -18.49
C THR A 153 -0.27 0.86 -19.50
N HIS A 154 0.71 1.77 -19.40
CA HIS A 154 0.76 3.01 -20.18
C HIS A 154 -0.48 3.90 -20.02
N GLN A 155 -1.22 3.76 -18.91
CA GLN A 155 -2.38 4.57 -18.57
C GLN A 155 -2.06 5.53 -17.41
N PRO A 156 -2.82 6.63 -17.26
CA PRO A 156 -2.74 7.46 -16.06
C PRO A 156 -3.02 6.63 -14.80
N ILE A 157 -2.22 6.86 -13.75
CA ILE A 157 -2.44 6.20 -12.46
C ILE A 157 -3.71 6.77 -11.82
N ARG A 158 -4.70 5.90 -11.63
CA ARG A 158 -5.95 6.21 -10.95
C ARG A 158 -5.78 6.09 -9.44
N ILE A 159 -6.34 7.05 -8.71
CA ILE A 159 -6.55 6.96 -7.27
C ILE A 159 -7.97 6.45 -7.06
N ASN A 160 -8.07 5.35 -6.33
CA ASN A 160 -9.35 4.83 -5.86
C ASN A 160 -9.49 5.12 -4.37
N TYR A 161 -10.72 5.09 -3.87
CA TYR A 161 -10.96 5.20 -2.45
C TYR A 161 -12.14 4.33 -2.03
N GLU A 162 -12.12 3.91 -0.78
CA GLU A 162 -13.17 3.13 -0.13
C GLU A 162 -13.39 3.66 1.28
N GLU A 163 -14.66 3.77 1.70
CA GLU A 163 -14.98 3.99 3.10
C GLU A 163 -14.93 2.64 3.82
N VAL A 164 -14.09 2.54 4.85
CA VAL A 164 -13.84 1.27 5.55
C VAL A 164 -14.75 1.14 6.76
N VAL A 165 -14.98 2.26 7.45
CA VAL A 165 -15.72 2.31 8.71
C VAL A 165 -16.07 3.75 9.03
N GLN A 166 -17.37 4.05 9.13
CA GLN A 166 -17.97 5.30 9.64
C GLN A 166 -17.04 6.55 9.54
N GLY A 167 -16.79 7.02 8.32
CA GLY A 167 -16.03 8.23 8.04
C GLY A 167 -14.51 8.07 8.00
N LEU A 168 -13.95 6.86 8.09
CA LEU A 168 -12.55 6.55 7.76
C LEU A 168 -12.47 6.01 6.32
N TYR A 169 -11.67 6.69 5.51
CA TYR A 169 -11.43 6.39 4.11
C TYR A 169 -10.02 5.84 3.90
N ILE A 170 -9.91 4.82 3.05
CA ILE A 170 -8.65 4.42 2.42
C ILE A 170 -8.65 5.01 1.01
N LEU A 171 -7.55 5.68 0.66
CA LEU A 171 -7.22 6.00 -0.73
C LEU A 171 -6.08 5.07 -1.15
N TYR A 172 -6.10 4.61 -2.39
CA TYR A 172 -5.03 3.77 -2.89
C TYR A 172 -4.77 3.95 -4.38
N ALA A 173 -3.50 3.79 -4.74
CA ALA A 173 -3.04 3.66 -6.11
C ALA A 173 -2.11 2.43 -6.20
N ILE A 174 -2.18 1.73 -7.33
CA ILE A 174 -1.43 0.50 -7.57
C ILE A 174 -0.53 0.73 -8.78
N VAL A 175 0.75 0.40 -8.65
CA VAL A 175 1.73 0.45 -9.72
C VAL A 175 2.37 -0.93 -9.83
N THR A 176 2.41 -1.49 -11.04
CA THR A 176 3.00 -2.80 -11.29
C THR A 176 4.31 -2.65 -12.06
N HIS A 177 5.35 -3.37 -11.66
CA HIS A 177 6.65 -3.41 -12.34
C HIS A 177 7.02 -4.84 -12.74
N GLY A 178 7.50 -5.01 -13.98
CA GLY A 178 8.08 -6.26 -14.47
C GLY A 178 7.07 -7.34 -14.86
N ALA A 179 6.14 -7.04 -15.77
CA ALA A 179 5.26 -8.03 -16.40
C ALA A 179 5.99 -8.89 -17.44
#